data_AF-A0A399QWX2-F1
#
_entry.id   AF-A0A399QWX2-F1
#
_cell.length_a   1.000
_cell.length_b   1.000
_cell.length_c   1.000
_cell.angle_alpha   90.00
_cell.angle_beta   90.00
_cell.angle_gamma   90.00
#
_symmetry.space_group_name_H-M   'P 1'
#
loop_
_entity.id
_entity.type
_entity.pdbx_description
1 polymer ?
#
loop_
_entity_poly.entity_id
_entity_poly.type
_entity_poly.pdbx_seq_one_letter_code
_entity_poly.pdbx_strand_id
1 'polypeptide(L)' 'VATALPTAASVEDASPAGPEPERTGGRYLVGVLIGAFVVAGLVTPALSLTRAGEFAVPHGQHSTIDLDGIQGEHSGH' A
#
# COMPACT_ATOMS: atom_id res chain seq x y z
N VAL A 1 42.13 40.70 -24.65
CA VAL A 1 41.34 39.67 -25.35
C VAL A 1 40.75 38.76 -24.28
N ALA A 2 39.42 38.62 -24.25
CA ALA A 2 38.64 38.09 -23.13
C ALA A 2 38.66 36.55 -23.07
N THR A 3 38.68 36.01 -21.85
CA THR A 3 38.52 34.58 -21.54
C THR A 3 37.05 34.18 -21.64
N ALA A 4 36.72 33.22 -22.50
CA ALA A 4 35.37 32.69 -22.65
C ALA A 4 35.06 31.67 -21.53
N LEU A 5 33.91 31.82 -20.87
CA LEU A 5 33.39 30.84 -19.90
C LEU A 5 32.85 29.61 -20.65
N PRO A 6 33.03 28.37 -20.13
CA PRO A 6 32.29 27.24 -20.65
C PRO A 6 30.83 27.34 -20.17
N THR A 7 29.92 27.57 -21.10
CA THR A 7 28.50 27.33 -20.89
C THR A 7 28.32 25.82 -20.74
N ALA A 8 27.91 25.37 -19.55
CA ALA A 8 27.65 23.96 -19.32
C ALA A 8 26.44 23.54 -20.15
N ALA A 9 26.63 22.52 -20.98
CA ALA A 9 25.61 21.93 -21.83
C ALA A 9 24.40 21.51 -21.00
N SER A 10 23.21 21.81 -21.51
CA SER A 10 21.93 21.32 -21.03
C SER A 10 22.03 19.82 -20.75
N VAL A 11 21.84 19.43 -19.49
CA VAL A 11 21.61 18.04 -19.14
C VAL A 11 20.22 17.71 -19.65
N GLU A 12 20.14 17.16 -20.87
CA GLU A 12 18.99 16.38 -21.29
C GLU A 12 18.79 15.28 -20.26
N ASP A 13 17.76 15.45 -19.44
CA ASP A 13 17.28 14.45 -18.48
C ASP A 13 16.74 13.27 -19.30
N ALA A 14 17.66 12.40 -19.70
CA ALA A 14 17.37 11.12 -20.29
C ALA A 14 16.68 10.27 -19.21
N SER A 15 15.36 10.36 -19.18
CA SER A 15 14.49 9.54 -18.35
C SER A 15 14.93 8.08 -18.44
N PRO A 16 15.26 7.40 -17.33
CA PRO A 16 15.65 6.00 -17.40
C PRO A 16 14.40 5.21 -17.79
N ALA A 17 14.39 4.70 -19.02
CA ALA A 17 13.48 3.63 -19.41
C ALA A 17 13.67 2.50 -18.38
N GLY A 18 12.67 2.32 -17.51
CA GLY A 18 12.69 1.31 -16.47
C GLY A 18 12.86 -0.09 -17.08
N PRO A 19 13.54 -1.02 -16.40
CA PRO A 19 13.77 -2.35 -16.95
C PRO A 19 12.43 -3.06 -17.20
N GLU A 20 12.20 -3.44 -18.46
CA GLU A 20 11.10 -4.33 -18.85
C GLU A 20 11.22 -5.65 -18.05
N PRO A 21 10.18 -6.10 -17.32
CA PRO A 21 10.28 -7.31 -16.51
C PRO A 21 10.39 -8.55 -17.40
N GLU A 22 11.63 -8.95 -17.67
CA GLU A 22 12.02 -10.08 -18.50
C GLU A 22 11.65 -11.42 -17.84
N ARG A 23 10.68 -12.16 -18.40
CA ARG A 23 10.37 -13.61 -18.26
C ARG A 23 10.63 -14.29 -16.90
N THR A 24 10.59 -13.54 -15.80
CA THR A 24 10.90 -13.98 -14.43
C THR A 24 9.66 -14.06 -13.56
N GLY A 25 8.49 -13.65 -14.08
CA GLY A 25 7.27 -13.46 -13.31
C GLY A 25 6.85 -14.68 -12.48
N GLY A 26 6.94 -15.90 -13.04
CA GLY A 26 6.55 -17.12 -12.33
C GLY A 26 7.46 -17.45 -11.14
N ARG A 27 8.79 -17.48 -11.35
CA ARG A 27 9.76 -17.73 -10.29
C ARG A 27 9.79 -16.61 -9.24
N TYR A 28 9.58 -15.37 -9.68
CA TYR A 28 9.40 -14.22 -8.80
C TYR A 28 8.15 -14.38 -7.93
N LEU A 29 7.00 -14.72 -8.52
CA LEU A 29 5.74 -14.93 -7.79
C LEU A 29 5.87 -16.08 -6.78
N VAL A 30 6.51 -17.18 -7.16
CA VAL A 30 6.79 -18.29 -6.24
C VAL A 30 7.65 -17.83 -5.07
N GLY A 31 8.70 -17.04 -5.33
CA GLY A 31 9.53 -16.45 -4.28
C GLY A 31 8.73 -15.53 -3.34
N VAL A 32 7.87 -14.68 -3.89
CA VAL A 32 6.97 -13.80 -3.11
C VAL A 32 6.00 -14.62 -2.25
N LEU A 33 5.39 -15.66 -2.81
CA LEU A 33 4.46 -16.53 -2.08
C LEU A 33 5.17 -17.24 -0.93
N ILE A 34 6.34 -17.84 -1.19
CA ILE A 34 7.14 -18.50 -0.15
C ILE A 34 7.51 -17.48 0.95
N GLY A 35 7.98 -16.29 0.57
CA GLY A 35 8.28 -15.22 1.52
C GLY A 35 7.08 -14.80 2.35
N ALA A 36 5.91 -14.63 1.73
CA ALA A 36 4.67 -14.30 2.41
C ALA A 36 4.25 -15.40 3.39
N PHE A 37 4.37 -16.68 3.02
CA PHE A 37 4.08 -17.81 3.92
C PHE A 37 5.03 -17.86 5.13
N VAL A 38 6.33 -17.63 4.92
CA VAL A 38 7.30 -17.56 6.01
C VAL A 38 6.98 -16.41 6.95
N VAL A 39 6.71 -15.22 6.43
CA VAL A 39 6.34 -14.04 7.23
C VAL A 39 5.05 -14.29 8.00
N ALA A 40 3.99 -14.76 7.33
CA ALA A 40 2.71 -15.05 7.97
C ALA A 40 2.85 -16.11 9.07
N GLY A 41 3.64 -17.16 8.81
CA GLY A 41 3.91 -18.23 9.75
C GLY A 41 4.75 -17.80 10.96
N LEU A 42 5.57 -16.76 10.85
CA LEU A 42 6.32 -16.21 11.98
C LEU A 42 5.54 -15.14 12.74
N VAL A 43 4.90 -14.21 12.03
CA VAL A 43 4.24 -13.05 12.63
C VAL A 43 2.94 -13.46 13.33
N THR A 44 2.15 -14.37 12.75
CA THR A 44 0.85 -14.77 13.34
C THR A 44 1.00 -15.42 14.72
N PRO A 45 1.90 -16.41 14.93
CA PRO A 45 2.16 -16.95 16.26
C PRO A 45 2.84 -15.96 17.20
N ALA A 46 3.71 -15.08 16.67
CA ALA A 46 4.32 -14.05 17.48
C ALA A 46 3.27 -13.09 18.06
N LEU A 47 2.27 -12.69 17.27
CA LEU A 47 1.17 -11.85 17.73
C LEU A 47 0.24 -12.58 18.71
N SER A 48 -0.01 -13.89 18.55
CA SER A 48 -0.84 -14.64 19.50
C SER A 48 -0.19 -14.80 20.88
N LEU A 49 1.14 -14.69 20.97
CA LEU A 49 1.86 -14.63 22.25
C LEU A 49 1.77 -13.26 22.93
N THR A 50 1.28 -12.23 22.24
CA THR A 50 1.10 -10.90 22.82
C THR A 50 -0.27 -10.77 23.47
N ARG A 51 -0.37 -9.93 24.52
CA ARG A 51 -1.63 -9.59 25.17
C ARG A 51 -2.45 -8.53 24.42
N ALA A 52 -2.24 -8.36 23.12
CA ALA A 52 -2.89 -7.30 22.35
C ALA A 52 -4.43 -7.39 22.39
N GLY A 53 -4.99 -8.60 22.43
CA GLY A 53 -6.43 -8.80 22.59
C GLY A 53 -6.97 -8.51 24.00
N GLU A 54 -6.14 -8.67 25.04
CA GLU A 54 -6.54 -8.45 26.44
C GLU A 54 -6.81 -6.97 26.75
N PHE A 55 -6.14 -6.08 26.01
CA PHE A 55 -6.29 -4.62 26.15
C PHE A 55 -7.14 -3.99 25.04
N ALA A 56 -7.77 -4.81 24.18
CA ALA A 56 -8.62 -4.30 23.11
C ALA A 56 -9.86 -3.63 23.70
N VAL A 57 -9.96 -2.31 23.57
CA VAL A 57 -11.13 -1.55 23.99
C VAL A 57 -12.24 -1.75 22.95
N PRO A 58 -13.47 -2.12 23.36
CA PRO A 58 -14.61 -2.18 22.44
C PRO A 58 -14.85 -0.80 21.81
N HIS A 59 -14.51 -0.65 20.53
CA HIS A 59 -15.02 0.44 19.73
C HIS A 59 -16.46 0.06 19.41
N GLY A 60 -17.41 0.82 19.96
CA GLY A 60 -18.83 0.46 20.02
C GLY A 60 -19.41 -0.07 18.71
N GLN A 61 -20.44 -0.91 18.84
CA GLN A 61 -21.24 -1.34 17.70
C GLN A 61 -21.83 -0.10 17.04
N HIS A 62 -21.40 0.22 15.82
CA HIS A 62 -22.15 1.14 14.99
C HIS A 62 -23.44 0.41 14.64
N SER A 63 -24.54 0.78 15.30
CA SER A 63 -25.87 0.49 14.75
C SER A 63 -25.83 1.09 13.36
N THR A 64 -25.90 0.25 12.32
CA THR A 64 -26.34 0.71 11.01
C THR A 64 -27.63 1.44 11.31
N ILE A 65 -27.60 2.76 11.17
CA ILE A 65 -28.77 3.61 11.31
C ILE A 65 -29.86 2.92 10.52
N ASP A 66 -30.95 2.59 11.21
CA ASP A 66 -32.15 2.09 10.58
C ASP A 66 -32.65 3.18 9.63
N LEU A 67 -32.19 3.10 8.39
CA LEU A 67 -32.53 4.03 7.31
C LEU A 67 -34.01 3.91 6.93
N ASP A 68 -34.74 2.95 7.50
CA ASP A 68 -36.20 2.82 7.38
C ASP A 68 -36.94 4.06 7.93
N GLY A 69 -36.29 4.86 8.80
CA GLY A 69 -36.86 6.10 9.34
C GLY A 69 -36.52 7.40 8.60
N ILE A 70 -35.44 7.44 7.78
CA ILE A 70 -34.96 8.68 7.12
C ILE A 70 -34.71 8.48 5.61
N GLN A 71 -35.37 7.51 4.97
CA GLN A 71 -35.48 7.46 3.50
C GLN A 71 -36.78 8.10 2.98
N GLY A 72 -37.69 8.52 3.86
CA GLY A 72 -38.97 9.16 3.50
C GLY A 72 -38.90 10.68 3.26
N GLU A 73 -37.83 11.37 3.64
CA GLU A 73 -37.80 12.85 3.68
C GLU A 73 -36.86 13.51 2.67
N HIS A 74 -36.33 12.77 1.69
CA HIS A 74 -35.54 13.35 0.57
C HIS A 74 -36.20 13.18 -0.81
N SER A 75 -37.51 12.86 -0.86
CA SER A 75 -38.31 12.88 -2.08
C SER A 75 -39.42 13.91 -1.98
N GLY A 76 -39.11 15.18 -2.27
CA GLY A 76 -40.18 16.18 -2.38
C GLY A 76 -39.72 17.62 -2.48
N HIS A 77 -39.76 18.12 -3.71
CA HIS A 77 -39.98 19.52 -4.11
C HIS A 77 -38.86 20.55 -3.88
#